data_AF-B5E820-F1
#
_entry.id   AF-B5E820-F1
#
_cell.length_a   1.000
_cell.length_b   1.000
_cell.length_c   1.000
_cell.angle_alpha   90.00
_cell.angle_beta   90.00
_cell.angle_gamma   90.00
#
_symmetry.space_group_name_H-M   'P 1'
#
loop_
_entity.id
_entity.type
_entity.pdbx_description
1 polymer ?
#
loop_
_entity_poly.entity_id
_entity_poly.type
_entity_poly.pdbx_seq_one_letter_code
_entity_poly.pdbx_strand_id
1 'polypeptide(L)'
;MSKTLAAVICILACFIAKPSFGSSDRLSQLFESKLFWENYKWGMVEDSQLYKSAVWQPKTLLVSDAIRYFYQTKSQFNSYEAENTIEVKSDGNVVLYNIVLNGKGVSNYDSVRGMCINLYGTVISEYDNTIIWPKGEKIRFKSSSWIINETIIELTLMDMDVINPSLTIVFRNKAKGKVEKPTLSLVCRDMLFHANYGPRSDSIPDVELIIDENRNMVTNMDNTLTDFVLTASENVLYLKRTQSNHFTSYNISRITGRLEGISSDNSGDSNRSFRLTGKCEKMDPVKKKF
;
A
#
# COMPACT_ATOMS: atom_id res chain seq x y z
N MET A 1 52.56 -29.88 -30.09
CA MET A 1 51.24 -29.87 -29.41
C MET A 1 50.39 -30.98 -30.03
N SER A 2 49.96 -31.99 -29.26
CA SER A 2 49.24 -33.13 -29.85
C SER A 2 47.85 -32.70 -30.33
N LYS A 3 47.39 -33.27 -31.45
CA LYS A 3 46.07 -32.98 -32.03
C LYS A 3 44.92 -33.25 -31.05
N THR A 4 45.14 -34.10 -30.05
CA THR A 4 44.23 -34.39 -28.95
C THR A 4 44.06 -33.24 -27.96
N LEU A 5 45.11 -32.45 -27.68
CA LEU A 5 45.02 -31.33 -26.73
C LEU A 5 44.22 -30.15 -27.31
N ALA A 6 44.33 -29.92 -28.62
CA ALA A 6 43.56 -28.87 -29.32
C ALA A 6 42.06 -29.19 -29.36
N ALA A 7 41.69 -30.47 -29.51
CA ALA A 7 40.28 -30.89 -29.53
C ALA A 7 39.60 -30.71 -28.16
N VAL A 8 40.30 -31.00 -27.06
CA VAL A 8 39.75 -30.83 -25.70
C VAL A 8 39.53 -29.34 -25.36
N ILE A 9 40.43 -28.45 -25.80
CA ILE A 9 40.28 -27.00 -25.59
C ILE A 9 39.12 -26.43 -26.43
N CYS A 10 38.92 -26.91 -27.66
CA CYS A 10 37.76 -26.51 -28.47
C CYS A 10 36.43 -27.00 -27.88
N ILE A 11 36.39 -28.22 -27.33
CA ILE A 11 35.17 -28.74 -26.68
C ILE A 11 34.87 -27.97 -25.39
N LEU A 12 35.88 -27.63 -24.57
CA LEU A 12 35.68 -26.78 -23.39
C LEU A 12 35.26 -25.34 -23.75
N ALA A 13 35.73 -24.78 -24.87
CA ALA A 13 35.30 -23.47 -25.34
C ALA A 13 33.84 -23.46 -25.86
N CYS A 14 33.35 -24.58 -26.39
CA CYS A 14 31.96 -24.70 -26.84
C CYS A 14 30.93 -24.83 -25.70
N PHE A 15 31.36 -25.16 -24.47
CA PHE A 15 30.49 -25.19 -23.28
C PHE A 15 30.47 -23.87 -22.47
N ILE A 16 31.21 -22.84 -22.90
CA ILE A 16 31.03 -21.45 -22.44
C ILE A 16 30.23 -20.64 -23.47
N ALA A 17 29.36 -21.32 -24.23
CA ALA A 17 28.22 -20.65 -24.82
C ALA A 17 27.32 -20.22 -23.66
N LYS A 18 27.50 -18.98 -23.16
CA LYS A 18 26.45 -18.29 -22.41
C LYS A 18 25.20 -18.44 -23.27
N PRO A 19 24.09 -18.99 -22.73
CA PRO A 19 22.85 -19.05 -23.49
C PRO A 19 22.60 -17.64 -24.02
N SER A 20 22.47 -17.49 -25.33
CA SER A 20 21.94 -16.25 -25.89
C SER A 20 20.47 -16.22 -25.53
N PHE A 21 20.19 -15.79 -24.30
CA PHE A 21 18.86 -15.50 -23.82
C PHE A 21 18.30 -14.40 -24.72
N GLY A 22 17.29 -14.72 -25.53
CA GLY A 22 16.63 -13.74 -26.38
C GLY A 22 16.12 -12.58 -25.53
N SER A 23 16.68 -11.38 -25.76
CA SER A 23 16.28 -10.04 -25.30
C SER A 23 15.41 -9.90 -24.03
N SER A 24 15.58 -10.74 -22.99
CA SER A 24 14.93 -10.52 -21.72
C SER A 24 15.70 -9.43 -20.98
N ASP A 25 15.00 -8.34 -20.67
CA ASP A 25 15.55 -7.23 -19.91
C ASP A 25 16.19 -7.76 -18.62
N ARG A 26 17.45 -7.37 -18.35
CA ARG A 26 18.22 -7.84 -17.19
C ARG A 26 17.47 -7.57 -15.88
N LEU A 27 16.67 -6.51 -15.83
CA LEU A 27 15.82 -6.19 -14.69
C LEU A 27 14.76 -7.28 -14.43
N SER A 28 14.15 -7.83 -15.48
CA SER A 28 13.14 -8.90 -15.37
C SER A 28 13.75 -10.20 -14.86
N GLN A 29 14.99 -10.51 -15.28
CA GLN A 29 15.72 -11.67 -14.76
C GLN A 29 16.01 -11.57 -13.25
N LEU A 30 16.31 -10.36 -12.75
CA LEU A 30 16.53 -10.15 -11.32
C LEU A 30 15.25 -10.35 -10.52
N PHE A 31 14.12 -9.85 -11.02
CA PHE A 31 12.83 -10.03 -10.39
C PHE A 31 12.47 -11.53 -10.24
N GLU A 32 12.67 -12.32 -11.29
CA GLU A 32 12.38 -13.77 -11.32
C GLU A 32 13.39 -14.62 -10.54
N SER A 33 14.44 -14.01 -9.99
CA SER A 33 15.49 -14.74 -9.27
C SER A 33 15.25 -14.74 -7.76
N LYS A 34 14.79 -15.88 -7.23
CA LYS A 34 14.68 -16.09 -5.78
C LYS A 34 16.03 -15.85 -5.08
N LEU A 35 17.10 -16.41 -5.62
CA LEU A 35 18.45 -16.31 -5.07
C LEU A 35 18.93 -14.85 -5.00
N PHE A 36 18.54 -14.04 -5.99
CA PHE A 36 18.82 -12.61 -5.96
C PHE A 36 18.17 -11.94 -4.74
N TRP A 37 16.87 -12.14 -4.53
CA TRP A 37 16.13 -11.55 -3.40
C TRP A 37 16.54 -12.08 -2.03
N GLU A 38 16.97 -13.35 -1.96
CA GLU A 38 17.58 -13.95 -0.76
C GLU A 38 18.85 -13.23 -0.32
N ASN A 39 19.62 -12.69 -1.28
CA ASN A 39 20.93 -12.09 -1.05
C ASN A 39 20.96 -10.58 -1.31
N TYR A 40 19.79 -9.96 -1.56
CA TYR A 40 19.73 -8.56 -1.95
C TYR A 40 20.14 -7.65 -0.79
N LYS A 41 21.09 -6.75 -1.06
CA LYS A 41 21.59 -5.79 -0.08
C LYS A 41 20.84 -4.47 -0.21
N TRP A 42 20.00 -4.17 0.77
CA TRP A 42 19.21 -2.95 0.91
C TRP A 42 20.03 -1.71 1.35
N GLY A 43 21.23 -1.55 0.80
CA GLY A 43 22.18 -0.47 1.08
C GLY A 43 22.05 0.69 0.11
N MET A 44 23.18 1.30 -0.24
CA MET A 44 23.26 2.39 -1.22
C MET A 44 22.69 1.96 -2.58
N VAL A 45 21.86 2.82 -3.18
CA VAL A 45 21.21 2.54 -4.47
C VAL A 45 22.24 2.34 -5.58
N GLU A 46 23.31 3.14 -5.59
CA GLU A 46 24.39 3.11 -6.58
C GLU A 46 25.18 1.79 -6.54
N ASP A 47 25.18 1.10 -5.40
CA ASP A 47 25.82 -0.20 -5.27
C ASP A 47 24.92 -1.35 -5.73
N SER A 48 23.61 -1.13 -5.75
CA SER A 48 22.62 -2.17 -5.99
C SER A 48 22.66 -2.73 -7.41
N GLN A 49 22.48 -4.05 -7.55
CA GLN A 49 22.39 -4.68 -8.86
C GLN A 49 21.13 -4.27 -9.63
N LEU A 50 20.03 -3.91 -8.93
CA LEU A 50 18.81 -3.36 -9.55
C LEU A 50 19.11 -2.03 -10.25
N TYR A 51 19.81 -1.12 -9.57
CA TYR A 51 20.17 0.16 -10.18
C TYR A 51 21.09 -0.03 -11.39
N LYS A 52 22.01 -1.00 -11.31
CA LYS A 52 22.94 -1.34 -12.40
C LYS A 52 22.32 -2.15 -13.55
N SER A 53 21.10 -2.66 -13.40
CA SER A 53 20.49 -3.56 -14.41
C SER A 53 19.72 -2.83 -15.50
N ALA A 54 19.43 -1.54 -15.34
CA ALA A 54 18.66 -0.75 -16.28
C ALA A 54 19.12 0.72 -16.29
N VAL A 55 18.62 1.49 -17.25
CA VAL A 55 18.79 2.95 -17.27
C VAL A 55 17.64 3.57 -16.50
N TRP A 56 17.96 4.27 -15.42
CA TRP A 56 16.97 4.85 -14.52
C TRP A 56 16.79 6.34 -14.75
N GLN A 57 15.54 6.79 -14.84
CA GLN A 57 15.18 8.20 -14.86
C GLN A 57 14.92 8.68 -13.43
N PRO A 58 15.67 9.67 -12.92
CA PRO A 58 15.44 10.21 -11.60
C PRO A 58 14.15 11.05 -11.59
N LYS A 59 13.35 10.85 -10.55
CA LYS A 59 12.15 11.62 -10.25
C LYS A 59 12.20 12.01 -8.78
N THR A 60 12.23 13.31 -8.51
CA THR A 60 12.18 13.80 -7.12
C THR A 60 10.72 14.07 -6.77
N LEU A 61 10.22 13.42 -5.71
CA LEU A 61 8.89 13.67 -5.17
C LEU A 61 9.06 13.95 -3.67
N LEU A 62 8.47 15.05 -3.21
CA LEU A 62 8.28 15.29 -1.78
C LEU A 62 7.17 14.34 -1.31
N VAL A 63 7.56 13.31 -0.55
CA VAL A 63 6.62 12.39 0.08
C VAL A 63 6.72 12.60 1.58
N SER A 64 5.75 13.31 2.16
CA SER A 64 5.74 13.76 3.58
C SER A 64 6.90 14.69 3.94
N ASP A 65 7.11 14.97 5.23
CA ASP A 65 8.20 15.80 5.79
C ASP A 65 9.61 15.19 5.62
N ALA A 66 9.76 14.18 4.74
CA ALA A 66 11.03 13.51 4.47
C ALA A 66 11.35 13.52 2.98
N ILE A 67 12.57 13.92 2.63
CA ILE A 67 13.05 13.86 1.24
C ILE A 67 13.19 12.39 0.83
N ARG A 68 12.57 12.05 -0.30
CA ARG A 68 12.66 10.75 -0.97
C ARG A 68 13.06 10.95 -2.42
N TYR A 69 13.95 10.10 -2.90
CA TYR A 69 14.36 10.06 -4.30
C TYR A 69 13.76 8.82 -4.94
N PHE A 70 13.19 8.99 -6.13
CA PHE A 70 12.62 7.89 -6.90
C PHE A 70 13.42 7.74 -8.19
N TYR A 71 13.69 6.50 -8.55
CA TYR A 71 14.29 6.15 -9.83
C TYR A 71 13.29 5.30 -10.57
N GLN A 72 12.94 5.68 -11.80
CA GLN A 72 11.93 4.97 -12.59
C GLN A 72 12.52 4.40 -13.87
N THR A 73 12.06 3.22 -14.28
CA THR A 73 12.34 2.64 -15.59
C THR A 73 11.18 1.77 -16.05
N LYS A 74 11.14 1.43 -17.33
CA LYS A 74 10.21 0.45 -17.88
C LYS A 74 10.93 -0.86 -18.14
N SER A 75 10.24 -1.97 -17.95
CA SER A 75 10.71 -3.30 -18.35
C SER A 75 9.56 -4.11 -18.95
N GLN A 76 9.92 -5.25 -19.54
CA GLN A 76 8.97 -6.26 -19.97
C GLN A 76 9.04 -7.44 -19.01
N PHE A 77 7.93 -7.74 -18.37
CA PHE A 77 7.80 -8.83 -17.43
C PHE A 77 6.80 -9.84 -18.00
N ASN A 78 7.28 -10.99 -18.47
CA ASN A 78 6.52 -11.87 -19.36
C ASN A 78 5.92 -11.10 -20.57
N SER A 79 4.59 -11.09 -20.71
CA SER A 79 3.84 -10.32 -21.71
C SER A 79 3.29 -8.99 -21.16
N TYR A 80 3.79 -8.56 -20.00
CA TYR A 80 3.35 -7.35 -19.32
C TYR A 80 4.40 -6.24 -19.45
N GLU A 81 3.94 -5.05 -19.85
CA GLU A 81 4.72 -3.84 -19.63
C GLU A 81 4.68 -3.50 -18.13
N ALA A 82 5.86 -3.29 -17.56
CA ALA A 82 6.05 -3.02 -16.15
C ALA A 82 6.71 -1.65 -15.96
N GLU A 83 6.12 -0.82 -15.10
CA GLU A 83 6.75 0.38 -14.58
C GLU A 83 7.44 0.06 -13.27
N ASN A 84 8.74 0.25 -13.24
CA ASN A 84 9.61 -0.12 -12.14
C ASN A 84 10.04 1.15 -11.42
N THR A 85 10.03 1.13 -10.09
CA THR A 85 10.47 2.26 -9.27
C THR A 85 11.36 1.76 -8.12
N ILE A 86 12.52 2.38 -7.92
CA ILE A 86 13.31 2.26 -6.69
C ILE A 86 13.06 3.52 -5.86
N GLU A 87 12.63 3.36 -4.61
CA GLU A 87 12.56 4.46 -3.64
C GLU A 87 13.81 4.45 -2.76
N VAL A 88 14.36 5.64 -2.55
CA VAL A 88 15.61 5.86 -1.82
C VAL A 88 15.41 6.99 -0.80
N LYS A 89 16.01 6.83 0.39
CA LYS A 89 16.06 7.89 1.40
C LYS A 89 17.07 8.98 1.01
N SER A 90 17.07 10.10 1.75
CA SER A 90 18.04 11.17 1.57
C SER A 90 19.50 10.75 1.76
N ASP A 91 19.74 9.66 2.49
CA ASP A 91 21.07 9.09 2.74
C ASP A 91 21.54 8.11 1.64
N GLY A 92 20.77 7.94 0.56
CA GLY A 92 21.11 7.04 -0.55
C GLY A 92 20.68 5.58 -0.35
N ASN A 93 20.12 5.22 0.82
CA ASN A 93 19.70 3.84 1.07
C ASN A 93 18.37 3.48 0.39
N VAL A 94 18.32 2.31 -0.25
CA VAL A 94 17.10 1.74 -0.83
C VAL A 94 16.08 1.42 0.26
N VAL A 95 14.84 1.88 0.06
CA VAL A 95 13.68 1.64 0.93
C VAL A 95 12.85 0.49 0.39
N LEU A 96 12.45 0.61 -0.86
CA LEU A 96 11.64 -0.38 -1.55
C LEU A 96 11.95 -0.37 -3.05
N TYR A 97 11.60 -1.49 -3.68
CA TYR A 97 11.51 -1.62 -5.11
C TYR A 97 10.08 -2.01 -5.47
N ASN A 98 9.50 -1.31 -6.43
CA ASN A 98 8.10 -1.42 -6.81
C ASN A 98 7.98 -1.73 -8.31
N ILE A 99 7.07 -2.65 -8.66
CA ILE A 99 6.72 -3.00 -10.02
C ILE A 99 5.22 -2.82 -10.19
N VAL A 100 4.81 -1.92 -11.10
CA VAL A 100 3.42 -1.69 -11.45
C VAL A 100 3.15 -2.27 -12.84
N LEU A 101 2.19 -3.18 -12.92
CA LEU A 101 1.74 -3.79 -14.18
C LEU A 101 0.46 -3.07 -14.63
N ASN A 102 0.61 -2.13 -15.56
CA ASN A 102 -0.47 -1.23 -15.97
C ASN A 102 -1.58 -1.94 -16.78
N GLY A 103 -2.85 -1.64 -16.43
CA GLY A 103 -4.03 -2.05 -17.20
C GLY A 103 -4.35 -3.55 -17.11
N LYS A 104 -4.07 -4.19 -15.97
CA LYS A 104 -4.22 -5.64 -15.79
C LYS A 104 -5.18 -5.94 -14.63
N GLY A 105 -6.25 -6.68 -14.92
CA GLY A 105 -7.32 -7.01 -13.98
C GLY A 105 -7.07 -8.27 -13.13
N VAL A 106 -8.15 -8.79 -12.54
CA VAL A 106 -8.12 -9.91 -11.57
C VAL A 106 -7.49 -11.20 -12.10
N SER A 107 -7.73 -11.56 -13.35
CA SER A 107 -7.15 -12.77 -13.96
C SER A 107 -5.62 -12.73 -14.02
N ASN A 108 -5.04 -11.53 -14.03
CA ASN A 108 -3.60 -11.33 -13.97
C ASN A 108 -3.05 -11.50 -12.55
N TYR A 109 -3.84 -11.16 -11.52
CA TYR A 109 -3.42 -11.34 -10.13
C TYR A 109 -3.19 -12.81 -9.80
N ASP A 110 -4.12 -13.71 -10.12
CA ASP A 110 -3.96 -15.13 -9.79
C ASP A 110 -2.78 -15.78 -10.54
N SER A 111 -2.55 -15.36 -11.79
CA SER A 111 -1.38 -15.78 -12.58
C SER A 111 -0.05 -15.32 -11.95
N VAL A 112 0.05 -14.02 -11.61
CA VAL A 112 1.25 -13.45 -10.98
C VAL A 112 1.44 -14.03 -9.57
N ARG A 113 0.36 -14.24 -8.80
CA ARG A 113 0.38 -14.92 -7.50
C ARG A 113 0.91 -16.34 -7.62
N GLY A 114 0.41 -17.11 -8.59
CA GLY A 114 0.89 -18.48 -8.85
C GLY A 114 2.38 -18.52 -9.15
N MET A 115 2.88 -17.56 -9.93
CA MET A 115 4.32 -17.41 -10.14
C MET A 115 5.06 -17.02 -8.85
N CYS A 116 4.58 -16.06 -8.07
CA CYS A 116 5.18 -15.70 -6.79
C CYS A 116 5.23 -16.90 -5.83
N ILE A 117 4.21 -17.77 -5.82
CA ILE A 117 4.23 -19.02 -5.06
C ILE A 117 5.36 -19.94 -5.55
N ASN A 118 5.52 -20.10 -6.86
CA ASN A 118 6.58 -20.93 -7.43
C ASN A 118 7.99 -20.39 -7.11
N LEU A 119 8.16 -19.07 -7.11
CA LEU A 119 9.45 -18.42 -6.85
C LEU A 119 9.78 -18.34 -5.36
N TYR A 120 8.79 -17.96 -4.55
CA TYR A 120 9.00 -17.50 -3.18
C TYR A 120 8.45 -18.48 -2.13
N GLY A 121 7.64 -19.45 -2.54
CA GLY A 121 7.11 -20.51 -1.70
C GLY A 121 5.77 -20.15 -1.07
N THR A 122 5.59 -20.54 0.20
CA THR A 122 4.32 -20.43 0.92
C THR A 122 3.96 -18.97 1.22
N VAL A 123 2.71 -18.61 0.92
CA VAL A 123 2.13 -17.30 1.25
C VAL A 123 2.05 -17.17 2.78
N ILE A 124 2.54 -16.05 3.32
CA ILE A 124 2.53 -15.81 4.78
C ILE A 124 1.27 -15.05 5.23
N SER A 125 0.72 -14.21 4.36
CA SER A 125 -0.52 -13.49 4.60
C SER A 125 -1.27 -13.27 3.29
N GLU A 126 -2.60 -13.36 3.38
CA GLU A 126 -3.50 -13.16 2.26
C GLU A 126 -4.68 -12.32 2.72
N TYR A 127 -5.15 -11.45 1.84
CA TYR A 127 -6.32 -10.61 2.02
C TYR A 127 -7.09 -10.59 0.71
N ASP A 128 -8.38 -10.87 0.76
CA ASP A 128 -9.29 -10.77 -0.37
C ASP A 128 -10.58 -10.13 0.14
N ASN A 129 -10.86 -8.92 -0.34
CA ASN A 129 -12.06 -8.19 0.04
C ASN A 129 -12.66 -7.50 -1.17
N THR A 130 -13.98 -7.44 -1.22
CA THR A 130 -14.73 -6.65 -2.20
C THR A 130 -15.65 -5.70 -1.47
N ILE A 131 -15.48 -4.41 -1.72
CA ILE A 131 -16.30 -3.33 -1.15
C ILE A 131 -17.23 -2.81 -2.25
N ILE A 132 -18.48 -2.56 -1.91
CA ILE A 132 -19.44 -1.90 -2.79
C ILE A 132 -19.50 -0.42 -2.38
N TRP A 133 -19.05 0.49 -3.25
CA TRP A 133 -19.13 1.92 -3.02
C TRP A 133 -20.60 2.38 -3.07
N PRO A 134 -21.00 3.43 -2.33
CA PRO A 134 -22.35 4.02 -2.36
C PRO A 134 -23.04 4.21 -3.73
N LYS A 135 -22.29 4.29 -4.84
CA LYS A 135 -22.84 4.39 -6.21
C LYS A 135 -23.00 3.04 -6.92
N GLY A 136 -22.80 1.92 -6.23
CA GLY A 136 -22.86 0.56 -6.77
C GLY A 136 -21.56 0.05 -7.39
N GLU A 137 -20.51 0.87 -7.42
CA GLU A 137 -19.18 0.51 -7.94
C GLU A 137 -18.54 -0.55 -7.05
N LYS A 138 -17.94 -1.59 -7.64
CA LYS A 138 -17.20 -2.60 -6.88
C LYS A 138 -15.72 -2.23 -6.86
N ILE A 139 -15.16 -2.21 -5.66
CA ILE A 139 -13.72 -2.21 -5.46
C ILE A 139 -13.31 -3.58 -4.98
N ARG A 140 -12.42 -4.24 -5.71
CA ARG A 140 -11.79 -5.46 -5.26
C ARG A 140 -10.36 -5.18 -4.84
N PHE A 141 -10.03 -5.61 -3.64
CA PHE A 141 -8.70 -5.56 -3.09
C PHE A 141 -8.23 -6.98 -2.80
N LYS A 142 -7.14 -7.39 -3.46
CA LYS A 142 -6.44 -8.61 -3.12
C LYS A 142 -5.01 -8.31 -2.75
N SER A 143 -4.47 -8.98 -1.74
CA SER A 143 -3.03 -8.97 -1.49
C SER A 143 -2.53 -10.30 -0.99
N SER A 144 -1.31 -10.66 -1.39
CA SER A 144 -0.56 -11.81 -0.89
C SER A 144 0.86 -11.35 -0.55
N SER A 145 1.44 -11.93 0.51
CA SER A 145 2.82 -11.61 0.87
C SER A 145 3.68 -12.84 1.10
N TRP A 146 4.99 -12.64 0.99
CA TRP A 146 6.04 -13.62 1.25
C TRP A 146 7.19 -12.95 1.99
N ILE A 147 7.96 -13.75 2.73
CA ILE A 147 9.22 -13.34 3.35
C ILE A 147 10.31 -14.26 2.88
N ILE A 148 11.40 -13.66 2.41
CA ILE A 148 12.62 -14.34 2.01
C ILE A 148 13.80 -13.62 2.67
N ASN A 149 14.39 -14.25 3.68
CA ASN A 149 15.46 -13.64 4.49
C ASN A 149 15.04 -12.23 4.98
N GLU A 150 15.75 -11.20 4.52
CA GLU A 150 15.53 -9.79 4.86
C GLU A 150 14.61 -9.06 3.88
N THR A 151 13.96 -9.77 2.96
CA THR A 151 13.08 -9.20 1.94
C THR A 151 11.63 -9.62 2.18
N ILE A 152 10.75 -8.63 2.36
CA ILE A 152 9.30 -8.81 2.30
C ILE A 152 8.86 -8.53 0.86
N ILE A 153 8.00 -9.40 0.32
CA ILE A 153 7.45 -9.31 -1.02
C ILE A 153 5.94 -9.22 -0.90
N GLU A 154 5.32 -8.23 -1.53
CA GLU A 154 3.88 -8.00 -1.47
C GLU A 154 3.30 -7.84 -2.87
N LEU A 155 2.37 -8.71 -3.22
CA LEU A 155 1.55 -8.59 -4.43
C LEU A 155 0.22 -7.97 -4.03
N THR A 156 -0.17 -6.87 -4.66
CA THR A 156 -1.45 -6.20 -4.41
C THR A 156 -2.18 -5.94 -5.72
N LEU A 157 -3.46 -6.27 -5.75
CA LEU A 157 -4.42 -5.85 -6.77
C LEU A 157 -5.39 -4.85 -6.16
N MET A 158 -5.54 -3.72 -6.83
CA MET A 158 -6.65 -2.80 -6.65
C MET A 158 -7.40 -2.70 -7.97
N ASP A 159 -8.61 -3.25 -8.00
CA ASP A 159 -9.50 -3.23 -9.16
C ASP A 159 -10.76 -2.43 -8.81
N MET A 160 -11.05 -1.40 -9.58
CA MET A 160 -12.24 -0.56 -9.45
C MET A 160 -12.95 -0.58 -10.78
N ASP A 161 -14.25 -0.87 -10.81
CA ASP A 161 -15.04 -0.99 -12.07
C ASP A 161 -14.88 0.21 -13.04
N VAL A 162 -14.40 1.37 -12.55
CA VAL A 162 -14.27 2.64 -13.30
C VAL A 162 -12.80 3.05 -13.56
N ILE A 163 -11.82 2.48 -12.85
CA ILE A 163 -10.40 2.89 -12.94
C ILE A 163 -9.58 1.68 -13.39
N ASN A 164 -8.58 1.91 -14.25
CA ASN A 164 -7.68 0.86 -14.71
C ASN A 164 -7.12 0.07 -13.51
N PRO A 165 -7.35 -1.26 -13.44
CA PRO A 165 -6.85 -2.06 -12.34
C PRO A 165 -5.32 -1.97 -12.28
N SER A 166 -4.82 -1.83 -11.05
CA SER A 166 -3.39 -1.76 -10.77
C SER A 166 -2.98 -3.03 -10.05
N LEU A 167 -2.08 -3.77 -10.68
CA LEU A 167 -1.41 -4.92 -10.10
C LEU A 167 0.02 -4.51 -9.77
N THR A 168 0.36 -4.57 -8.49
CA THR A 168 1.61 -4.02 -7.96
C THR A 168 2.37 -5.09 -7.20
N ILE A 169 3.69 -5.17 -7.40
CA ILE A 169 4.61 -6.03 -6.64
C ILE A 169 5.63 -5.16 -5.94
N VAL A 170 5.68 -5.24 -4.61
CA VAL A 170 6.60 -4.46 -3.79
C VAL A 170 7.59 -5.38 -3.09
N PHE A 171 8.86 -5.02 -3.15
CA PHE A 171 9.95 -5.61 -2.40
C PHE A 171 10.42 -4.59 -1.38
N ARG A 172 10.58 -4.98 -0.12
CA ARG A 172 11.06 -4.08 0.95
C ARG A 172 11.93 -4.82 1.95
N ASN A 173 12.86 -4.10 2.57
CA ASN A 173 13.68 -4.65 3.64
C ASN A 173 12.84 -4.92 4.89
N LYS A 174 12.93 -6.12 5.46
CA LYS A 174 12.28 -6.51 6.72
C LYS A 174 12.71 -5.65 7.92
N ALA A 175 14.01 -5.35 8.03
CA ALA A 175 14.57 -4.54 9.11
C ALA A 175 14.32 -3.03 8.95
N LYS A 176 14.05 -2.55 7.73
CA LYS A 176 13.69 -1.14 7.45
C LYS A 176 12.20 -0.94 7.20
N GLY A 177 11.42 -2.01 7.15
CA GLY A 177 9.97 -1.97 7.20
C GLY A 177 9.60 -1.35 8.54
N LYS A 178 8.99 -0.16 8.50
CA LYS A 178 8.26 0.37 9.65
C LYS A 178 7.47 -0.79 10.25
N VAL A 179 7.64 -1.02 11.56
CA VAL A 179 6.76 -1.86 12.38
C VAL A 179 5.38 -1.78 11.77
N GLU A 180 4.84 -2.89 11.27
CA GLU A 180 3.48 -2.92 10.73
C GLU A 180 2.61 -2.22 11.77
N LYS A 181 2.16 -1.01 11.43
CA LYS A 181 1.29 -0.28 12.33
C LYS A 181 -0.02 -1.09 12.28
N PRO A 182 -0.49 -1.63 13.41
CA PRO A 182 -1.61 -2.54 13.40
C PRO A 182 -2.79 -1.83 12.74
N THR A 183 -3.52 -2.55 11.87
CA THR A 183 -4.89 -2.17 11.58
C THR A 183 -5.57 -2.00 12.93
N LEU A 184 -6.32 -0.93 13.14
CA LEU A 184 -6.97 -0.67 14.43
C LEU A 184 -8.44 -0.37 14.20
N SER A 185 -9.30 -0.91 15.06
CA SER A 185 -10.71 -0.56 15.07
C SER A 185 -10.92 0.57 16.08
N LEU A 186 -11.58 1.65 15.65
CA LEU A 186 -12.08 2.68 16.55
C LEU A 186 -13.59 2.54 16.63
N VAL A 187 -14.09 2.25 17.83
CA VAL A 187 -15.51 2.17 18.10
C VAL A 187 -15.92 3.42 18.88
N CYS A 188 -16.67 4.31 18.25
CA CYS A 188 -17.18 5.51 18.88
C CYS A 188 -18.63 5.27 19.30
N ARG A 189 -18.89 5.24 20.62
CA ARG A 189 -20.23 5.09 21.21
C ARG A 189 -20.57 6.29 22.09
N ASP A 190 -21.86 6.51 22.33
CA ASP A 190 -22.38 7.41 23.36
C ASP A 190 -21.77 8.83 23.31
N MET A 191 -21.65 9.40 22.12
CA MET A 191 -21.05 10.72 21.93
C MET A 191 -21.93 11.83 22.54
N LEU A 192 -21.34 12.67 23.40
CA LEU A 192 -22.06 13.67 24.19
C LEU A 192 -22.03 15.06 23.54
N PHE A 193 -23.16 15.76 23.61
CA PHE A 193 -23.35 17.12 23.09
C PHE A 193 -23.20 18.14 24.20
N HIS A 194 -22.17 18.99 24.12
CA HIS A 194 -22.03 20.13 25.01
C HIS A 194 -22.45 21.40 24.26
N ALA A 195 -23.73 21.75 24.38
CA ALA A 195 -24.24 23.01 23.88
C ALA A 195 -24.09 24.11 24.95
N ASN A 196 -23.61 25.29 24.55
CA ASN A 196 -23.58 26.46 25.42
C ASN A 196 -24.99 26.98 25.80
N TYR A 197 -26.06 26.48 25.17
CA TYR A 197 -27.43 27.02 25.29
C TYR A 197 -28.52 25.95 25.51
N GLY A 198 -28.18 24.77 26.05
CA GLY A 198 -29.14 23.72 26.42
C GLY A 198 -29.18 22.50 25.48
N PRO A 199 -29.77 21.38 25.91
CA PRO A 199 -29.62 20.08 25.25
C PRO A 199 -30.32 20.03 23.89
N ARG A 200 -29.57 19.74 22.82
CA ARG A 200 -30.08 19.36 21.50
C ARG A 200 -29.52 17.98 21.16
N SER A 201 -30.37 17.08 20.67
CA SER A 201 -30.06 15.66 20.44
C SER A 201 -29.64 15.40 18.99
N ASP A 202 -28.48 15.89 18.56
CA ASP A 202 -27.93 15.53 17.24
C ASP A 202 -26.93 14.38 17.37
N SER A 203 -27.32 13.25 17.98
CA SER A 203 -26.44 12.09 18.16
C SER A 203 -25.84 11.63 16.84
N ILE A 204 -24.51 11.57 16.76
CA ILE A 204 -23.87 10.75 15.74
C ILE A 204 -24.24 9.31 16.06
N PRO A 205 -24.66 8.50 15.09
CA PRO A 205 -24.80 7.07 15.32
C PRO A 205 -23.49 6.48 15.82
N ASP A 206 -23.59 5.43 16.63
CA ASP A 206 -22.44 4.61 16.95
C ASP A 206 -21.74 4.22 15.65
N VAL A 207 -20.41 4.33 15.65
CA VAL A 207 -19.62 4.03 14.46
C VAL A 207 -18.40 3.20 14.80
N GLU A 208 -18.20 2.14 14.03
CA GLU A 208 -16.96 1.40 13.95
C GLU A 208 -16.14 1.78 12.70
N LEU A 209 -14.92 2.24 12.93
CA LEU A 209 -13.98 2.65 11.89
C LEU A 209 -12.76 1.73 11.90
N ILE A 210 -12.47 1.09 10.79
CA ILE A 210 -11.20 0.40 10.57
C ILE A 210 -10.20 1.39 10.01
N ILE A 211 -9.09 1.58 10.72
CA ILE A 211 -7.98 2.41 10.31
C ILE A 211 -6.81 1.50 9.92
N ASP A 212 -6.45 1.54 8.65
CA ASP A 212 -5.22 0.94 8.13
C ASP A 212 -4.14 2.03 8.09
N GLU A 213 -3.28 2.06 9.12
CA GLU A 213 -2.21 3.06 9.22
C GLU A 213 -1.12 2.85 8.17
N ASN A 214 -0.99 1.64 7.60
CA ASN A 214 0.01 1.34 6.59
C ASN A 214 -0.42 1.91 5.23
N ARG A 215 -1.72 1.88 4.94
CA ARG A 215 -2.31 2.34 3.68
C ARG A 215 -2.93 3.73 3.75
N ASN A 216 -2.85 4.41 4.90
CA ASN A 216 -3.55 5.67 5.18
C ASN A 216 -5.05 5.62 4.82
N MET A 217 -5.66 4.45 5.01
CA MET A 217 -7.03 4.17 4.61
C MET A 217 -7.92 4.09 5.84
N VAL A 218 -9.14 4.60 5.73
CA VAL A 218 -10.14 4.51 6.78
C VAL A 218 -11.45 4.05 6.19
N THR A 219 -11.96 2.95 6.76
CA THR A 219 -13.19 2.30 6.31
C THR A 219 -14.21 2.39 7.41
N ASN A 220 -15.40 2.90 7.09
CA ASN A 220 -16.56 2.80 7.96
C ASN A 220 -17.17 1.40 7.80
N MET A 221 -17.22 0.61 8.87
CA MET A 221 -17.73 -0.76 8.84
C MET A 221 -19.25 -0.82 8.81
N ASP A 222 -19.92 0.14 9.44
CA ASP A 222 -21.37 0.09 9.66
C ASP A 222 -22.16 0.81 8.56
N ASN A 223 -21.48 1.40 7.58
CA ASN A 223 -22.08 2.27 6.55
C ASN A 223 -22.98 3.39 7.12
N THR A 224 -22.87 3.73 8.41
CA THR A 224 -23.69 4.75 9.09
C THR A 224 -23.26 6.18 8.76
N LEU A 225 -22.13 6.37 8.09
CA LEU A 225 -21.52 7.67 7.77
C LEU A 225 -21.45 7.95 6.26
N THR A 226 -22.42 7.49 5.46
CA THR A 226 -22.43 7.67 3.99
C THR A 226 -22.25 9.12 3.53
N ASP A 227 -22.66 10.07 4.37
CA ASP A 227 -22.70 11.50 4.04
C ASP A 227 -21.48 12.25 4.60
N PHE A 228 -20.52 11.54 5.19
CA PHE A 228 -19.28 12.11 5.71
C PHE A 228 -18.13 11.89 4.73
N VAL A 229 -17.33 12.93 4.57
CA VAL A 229 -15.97 12.85 4.01
C VAL A 229 -15.04 12.42 5.14
N LEU A 230 -14.36 11.29 4.96
CA LEU A 230 -13.36 10.79 5.90
C LEU A 230 -11.95 11.08 5.37
N THR A 231 -11.07 11.56 6.22
CA THR A 231 -9.66 11.80 5.87
C THR A 231 -8.77 11.45 7.06
N ALA A 232 -7.66 10.75 6.82
CA ALA A 232 -6.73 10.36 7.86
C ALA A 232 -5.41 11.11 7.73
N SER A 233 -4.90 11.60 8.87
CA SER A 233 -3.51 12.01 9.05
C SER A 233 -2.83 11.08 10.05
N GLU A 234 -1.52 11.19 10.26
CA GLU A 234 -0.78 10.30 11.16
C GLU A 234 -1.38 10.22 12.58
N ASN A 235 -1.88 11.33 13.12
CA ASN A 235 -2.34 11.41 14.51
C ASN A 235 -3.85 11.64 14.67
N VAL A 236 -4.52 12.11 13.61
CA VAL A 236 -5.92 12.55 13.66
C VAL A 236 -6.71 12.00 12.49
N LEU A 237 -7.90 11.49 12.78
CA LEU A 237 -8.94 11.24 11.80
C LEU A 237 -9.88 12.43 11.71
N TYR A 238 -10.12 12.91 10.50
CA TYR A 238 -11.06 13.97 10.19
C TYR A 238 -12.33 13.37 9.59
N LEU A 239 -13.50 13.71 10.14
CA LEU A 239 -14.79 13.41 9.53
C LEU A 239 -15.54 14.70 9.29
N LYS A 240 -16.04 14.92 8.08
CA LYS A 240 -16.70 16.18 7.71
C LYS A 240 -17.99 15.90 6.92
N ARG A 241 -19.12 16.42 7.37
CA ARG A 241 -20.40 16.40 6.65
C ARG A 241 -20.88 17.83 6.41
N THR A 242 -21.32 18.12 5.20
CA THR A 242 -21.91 19.41 4.85
C THR A 242 -23.24 19.14 4.15
N GLN A 243 -24.34 19.63 4.69
CA GLN A 243 -25.69 19.45 4.14
C GLN A 243 -26.47 20.75 4.16
N SER A 244 -26.74 21.32 2.99
CA SER A 244 -27.45 22.59 2.80
C SER A 244 -26.90 23.70 3.72
N ASN A 245 -27.54 23.92 4.88
CA ASN A 245 -27.19 24.95 5.85
C ASN A 245 -26.56 24.38 7.14
N HIS A 246 -26.32 23.07 7.21
CA HIS A 246 -25.73 22.39 8.35
C HIS A 246 -24.34 21.89 8.01
N PHE A 247 -23.40 22.14 8.91
CA PHE A 247 -22.01 21.74 8.79
C PHE A 247 -21.58 21.01 10.04
N THR A 248 -20.90 19.88 9.89
CA THR A 248 -20.42 19.09 11.01
C THR A 248 -19.02 18.57 10.72
N SER A 249 -18.09 18.80 11.64
CA SER A 249 -16.73 18.26 11.57
C SER A 249 -16.26 17.65 12.88
N TYR A 250 -15.50 16.57 12.77
CA TYR A 250 -14.91 15.83 13.88
C TYR A 250 -13.43 15.58 13.65
N ASN A 251 -12.69 15.64 14.75
CA ASN A 251 -11.31 15.24 14.87
C ASN A 251 -11.24 14.12 15.91
N ILE A 252 -10.76 12.95 15.51
CA ILE A 252 -10.54 11.82 16.42
C ILE A 252 -9.04 11.60 16.56
N SER A 253 -8.53 11.73 17.78
CA SER A 253 -7.15 11.39 18.10
C SER A 253 -6.95 9.88 17.97
N ARG A 254 -6.06 9.47 17.06
CA ARG A 254 -5.71 8.05 16.86
C ARG A 254 -4.91 7.46 18.02
N ILE A 255 -4.27 8.32 18.82
CA ILE A 255 -3.46 7.93 19.99
C ILE A 255 -4.35 7.74 21.21
N THR A 256 -5.26 8.68 21.47
CA THR A 256 -6.02 8.74 22.73
C THR A 256 -7.48 8.32 22.59
N GLY A 257 -7.97 8.18 21.36
CA GLY A 257 -9.40 7.97 21.06
C GLY A 257 -10.27 9.20 21.34
N ARG A 258 -9.71 10.32 21.80
CA ARG A 258 -10.46 11.54 22.09
C ARG A 258 -11.08 12.09 20.80
N LEU A 259 -12.38 12.36 20.85
CA LEU A 259 -13.15 12.96 19.76
C LEU A 259 -13.53 14.39 20.13
N GLU A 260 -13.28 15.32 19.23
CA GLU A 260 -13.72 16.71 19.33
C GLU A 260 -14.32 17.16 18.01
N GLY A 261 -15.39 17.94 18.04
CA GLY A 261 -16.04 18.39 16.83
C GLY A 261 -16.82 19.68 16.99
N ILE A 262 -17.27 20.18 15.86
CA ILE A 262 -18.12 21.36 15.75
C ILE A 262 -19.26 21.01 14.81
N SER A 263 -20.49 21.28 15.25
CA SER A 263 -21.66 21.30 14.37
C SER A 263 -22.17 22.73 14.30
N SER A 264 -22.47 23.25 13.11
CA SER A 264 -23.06 24.57 12.91
C SER A 264 -24.30 24.48 12.03
N ASP A 265 -25.34 25.17 12.45
CA ASP A 265 -26.62 25.28 11.76
C ASP A 265 -26.81 26.74 11.34
N ASN A 266 -26.81 26.98 10.04
CA ASN A 266 -26.99 28.28 9.39
C ASN A 266 -28.42 28.47 8.88
N SER A 267 -29.41 27.79 9.48
CA SER A 267 -30.82 28.01 9.15
C SER A 267 -31.34 29.29 9.83
N GLY A 268 -31.59 30.34 9.03
CA GLY A 268 -32.17 31.62 9.46
C GLY A 268 -31.16 32.70 9.87
N ASP A 269 -31.61 33.74 10.59
CA ASP A 269 -30.84 34.95 10.95
C ASP A 269 -29.73 34.74 12.01
N SER A 270 -29.51 33.52 12.50
CA SER A 270 -28.48 33.25 13.52
C SER A 270 -27.69 32.00 13.21
N ASN A 271 -26.38 32.14 12.95
CA ASN A 271 -25.45 31.02 12.89
C ASN A 271 -25.26 30.44 14.30
N ARG A 272 -25.75 29.21 14.52
CA ARG A 272 -25.56 28.50 15.79
C ARG A 272 -24.46 27.48 15.63
N SER A 273 -23.47 27.47 16.52
CA SER A 273 -22.41 26.46 16.55
C SER A 273 -22.37 25.73 17.90
N PHE A 274 -22.23 24.42 17.85
CA PHE A 274 -22.18 23.50 18.98
C PHE A 274 -20.81 22.81 19.02
N ARG A 275 -20.26 22.63 20.22
CA ARG A 275 -19.05 21.83 20.42
C ARG A 275 -19.44 20.39 20.78
N LEU A 276 -18.74 19.46 20.16
CA LEU A 276 -18.98 18.04 20.28
C LEU A 276 -17.76 17.43 20.94
N THR A 277 -17.95 16.59 21.96
CA THR A 277 -16.83 15.88 22.58
C THR A 277 -17.24 14.45 22.89
N GLY A 278 -16.33 13.52 22.68
CA GLY A 278 -16.56 12.12 22.98
C GLY A 278 -15.25 11.36 23.11
N LYS A 279 -15.37 10.05 23.24
CA LYS A 279 -14.22 9.14 23.25
C LYS A 279 -14.58 7.89 22.45
N CYS A 280 -13.72 7.55 21.51
CA CYS A 280 -13.76 6.27 20.82
C CYS A 280 -12.84 5.29 21.54
N GLU A 281 -13.32 4.07 21.70
CA GLU A 281 -12.52 2.97 22.23
C GLU A 281 -11.67 2.40 21.11
N LYS A 282 -10.36 2.31 21.35
CA LYS A 282 -9.47 1.61 20.46
C LYS A 282 -9.57 0.13 20.75
N MET A 283 -10.09 -0.61 19.78
CA MET A 283 -10.07 -2.06 19.80
C MET A 283 -8.93 -2.52 18.90
N ASP A 284 -8.05 -3.38 19.42
CA ASP A 284 -7.23 -4.20 18.55
C ASP A 284 -8.19 -4.98 17.65
N PRO A 285 -8.00 -4.99 16.31
CA PRO A 285 -8.82 -5.81 15.46
C PRO A 285 -8.60 -7.20 16.02
N VAL A 286 -9.68 -7.80 16.52
CA VAL A 286 -9.66 -9.15 17.05
C VAL A 286 -8.81 -9.93 16.07
N LYS A 287 -7.69 -10.50 16.52
CA LYS A 287 -7.00 -11.56 15.78
C LYS A 287 -8.12 -12.51 15.43
N LYS A 288 -8.68 -12.42 14.22
CA LYS A 288 -9.70 -13.36 13.78
C LYS A 288 -8.97 -14.68 13.84
N LYS A 289 -9.28 -15.43 14.89
CA LYS A 289 -8.75 -16.76 15.10
C LYS A 289 -9.37 -17.57 13.97
N PHE A 290 -8.52 -17.86 12.98
CA PHE A 290 -8.64 -18.86 11.92
C PHE A 290 -9.54 -18.48 10.75
#